data_AF-A0AAD7DXM7-F1
#
_entry.id   AF-A0AAD7DXM7-F1
#
_cell.length_a   1.000
_cell.length_b   1.000
_cell.length_c   1.000
_cell.angle_alpha   90.00
_cell.angle_beta   90.00
_cell.angle_gamma   90.00
#
_symmetry.space_group_name_H-M   'P 1'
#
loop_
_entity.id
_entity.type
_entity.pdbx_description
1 polymer ?
#
loop_
_entity_poly.entity_id
_entity_poly.type
_entity_poly.pdbx_seq_one_letter_code
_entity_poly.pdbx_strand_id
1 'polypeptide(L)'
;MLSIQRSFSVDPAVLTRGHPYAVAPSSRSCTIHFVEFRGMGPPSADFGAAGDVYVDVNPRGHSLYWRERDITRGFGAGQWTRWTALLLDKVPLHKFLVPHPWAANPEASDLYLWVDPAGVKWTSKDELCASRVQMVQRNIARGAPGATPDVDALVSEVLQRMLDRERSVVSGPRGGGFSQTGRSSTPTPTSQRRSSIEHPPGASSSSSSHDVRHRPTYHHSPTLLPIHPQRDAGEYTRPRTSHESFRQDLFRRGSSGGMGPPPNTYLHPMVPGNPYSPPMPAMQHDSEQDNRRRAEKALEDMRRAQYAETKSKQELKQKNRELAQLRKKEKEVIGMSYIYQKREQDLVAALAAAQQRSSAELEQMRAAVYALNRQAEAAQEQSRAAAAQVQRSEEELAATQREVKNLQSQMASKGYEKNAKSSAG
;
A
#
# COMPACT_ATOMS: atom_id res chain seq x y z
N MET A 1 -15.67 6.56 -10.66
CA MET A 1 -15.40 6.74 -9.22
C MET A 1 -16.32 5.78 -8.46
N LEU A 2 -15.81 5.08 -7.46
CA LEU A 2 -16.62 4.33 -6.50
C LEU A 2 -16.89 5.21 -5.28
N SER A 3 -18.01 5.01 -4.61
CA SER A 3 -18.36 5.67 -3.35
C SER A 3 -18.85 4.63 -2.34
N ILE A 4 -18.25 4.59 -1.16
CA ILE A 4 -18.58 3.67 -0.08
C ILE A 4 -19.03 4.52 1.11
N GLN A 5 -20.27 4.36 1.57
CA GLN A 5 -20.72 5.03 2.79
C GLN A 5 -20.12 4.32 4.00
N ARG A 6 -19.50 5.10 4.89
CA ARG A 6 -18.92 4.67 6.16
C ARG A 6 -19.58 5.41 7.31
N SER A 7 -19.47 4.88 8.53
CA SER A 7 -19.99 5.51 9.74
C SER A 7 -19.22 5.10 10.99
N PHE A 8 -19.17 5.98 11.97
CA PHE A 8 -18.51 5.75 13.27
C PHE A 8 -19.24 6.53 14.37
N SER A 9 -19.07 6.09 15.63
CA SER A 9 -19.75 6.68 16.79
C SER A 9 -18.78 7.51 17.63
N VAL A 10 -19.20 8.69 18.09
CA VAL A 10 -18.43 9.57 19.00
C VAL A 10 -19.31 10.22 20.06
N ASP A 11 -18.73 10.69 21.15
CA ASP A 11 -19.41 11.61 22.06
C ASP A 11 -19.72 12.94 21.33
N PRO A 12 -20.97 13.45 21.35
CA PRO A 12 -21.31 14.75 20.76
C PRO A 12 -20.43 15.91 21.24
N ALA A 13 -19.87 15.84 22.45
CA ALA A 13 -19.03 16.88 23.03
C ALA A 13 -17.71 17.11 22.28
N VAL A 14 -17.25 16.17 21.43
CA VAL A 14 -16.03 16.36 20.62
C VAL A 14 -16.27 17.24 19.39
N LEU A 15 -17.50 17.69 19.13
CA LEU A 15 -17.87 18.39 17.89
C LEU A 15 -18.14 19.90 18.09
N THR A 16 -17.79 20.72 17.09
CA THR A 16 -18.14 22.14 17.07
C THR A 16 -19.65 22.31 17.07
N ARG A 17 -20.16 23.31 17.83
CA ARG A 17 -21.56 23.76 17.69
C ARG A 17 -21.90 24.04 16.23
N GLY A 18 -23.06 23.57 15.78
CA GLY A 18 -23.48 23.69 14.39
C GLY A 18 -22.83 22.68 13.44
N HIS A 19 -22.46 21.49 13.92
CA HIS A 19 -22.12 20.36 13.04
C HIS A 19 -23.35 19.85 12.25
N PRO A 20 -23.17 19.26 11.05
CA PRO A 20 -24.29 18.77 10.23
C PRO A 20 -24.87 17.43 10.72
N TYR A 21 -24.19 16.72 11.60
CA TYR A 21 -24.58 15.38 12.05
C TYR A 21 -25.73 15.42 13.06
N ALA A 22 -26.63 14.44 12.98
CA ALA A 22 -27.76 14.33 13.89
C ALA A 22 -27.31 13.80 15.27
N VAL A 23 -27.54 14.60 16.31
CA VAL A 23 -27.43 14.19 17.71
C VAL A 23 -28.84 13.97 18.23
N ALA A 24 -29.18 12.73 18.60
CA ALA A 24 -30.45 12.45 19.25
C ALA A 24 -30.42 12.97 20.71
N PRO A 25 -31.46 13.67 21.21
CA PRO A 25 -31.39 14.43 22.48
C PRO A 25 -31.05 13.62 23.75
N SER A 26 -31.22 12.29 23.71
CA SER A 26 -30.95 11.36 24.82
C SER A 26 -29.71 10.48 24.62
N SER A 27 -29.03 10.59 23.47
CA SER A 27 -27.93 9.68 23.12
C SER A 27 -26.58 10.20 23.62
N ARG A 28 -25.87 9.35 24.37
CA ARG A 28 -24.45 9.54 24.74
C ARG A 28 -23.47 9.39 23.56
N SER A 29 -23.98 9.26 22.33
CA SER A 29 -23.18 9.17 21.11
C SER A 29 -23.92 9.77 19.92
N CYS A 30 -23.17 10.39 19.02
CA CYS A 30 -23.55 10.76 17.67
C CYS A 30 -22.98 9.73 16.69
N THR A 31 -23.74 9.35 15.66
CA THR A 31 -23.18 8.60 14.51
C THR A 31 -22.81 9.60 13.42
N ILE A 32 -21.52 9.69 13.12
CA ILE A 32 -21.02 10.48 12.00
C ILE A 32 -20.95 9.58 10.78
N HIS A 33 -21.57 10.04 9.69
CA HIS A 33 -21.47 9.42 8.38
C HIS A 33 -20.48 10.19 7.52
N PHE A 34 -19.68 9.46 6.74
CA PHE A 34 -18.79 10.02 5.73
C PHE A 34 -18.74 9.10 4.50
N VAL A 35 -18.38 9.65 3.36
CA VAL A 35 -18.20 8.89 2.11
C VAL A 35 -16.71 8.67 1.86
N GLU A 36 -16.35 7.42 1.62
CA GLU A 36 -15.06 7.04 1.07
C GLU A 36 -15.18 6.91 -0.45
N PHE A 37 -14.63 7.89 -1.17
CA PHE A 37 -14.54 7.88 -2.62
C PHE A 37 -13.29 7.14 -3.08
N ARG A 38 -13.34 6.48 -4.25
CA ARG A 38 -12.17 5.86 -4.89
C ARG A 38 -12.10 6.15 -6.39
N GLY A 39 -10.94 6.56 -6.87
CA GLY A 39 -10.67 6.85 -8.27
C GLY A 39 -9.17 6.80 -8.60
N MET A 40 -8.78 7.26 -9.78
CA MET A 40 -7.36 7.32 -10.19
C MET A 40 -6.93 8.78 -10.35
N GLY A 41 -5.81 9.14 -9.75
CA GLY A 41 -5.32 10.51 -9.67
C GLY A 41 -5.96 11.32 -8.53
N PRO A 42 -5.58 12.60 -8.36
CA PRO A 42 -6.15 13.48 -7.34
C PRO A 42 -7.66 13.71 -7.53
N PRO A 43 -8.41 13.91 -6.43
CA PRO A 43 -9.84 14.24 -6.50
C PRO A 43 -10.10 15.64 -7.07
N SER A 44 -11.20 15.80 -7.82
CA SER A 44 -11.66 17.14 -8.25
C SER A 44 -12.25 17.94 -7.09
N ALA A 45 -12.17 19.27 -7.19
CA ALA A 45 -12.68 20.19 -6.18
C ALA A 45 -14.23 20.21 -6.06
N ASP A 46 -14.95 19.62 -7.01
CA ASP A 46 -16.40 19.80 -7.19
C ASP A 46 -17.29 18.83 -6.39
N PHE A 47 -16.71 17.90 -5.62
CA PHE A 47 -17.46 16.89 -4.86
C PHE A 47 -16.88 16.64 -3.46
N GLY A 48 -17.69 16.00 -2.61
CA GLY A 48 -17.36 15.62 -1.23
C GLY A 48 -17.76 16.69 -0.22
N ALA A 49 -18.38 16.25 0.88
CA ALA A 49 -18.69 17.04 2.06
C ALA A 49 -17.48 17.11 3.01
N ALA A 50 -17.41 18.12 3.87
CA ALA A 50 -16.34 18.24 4.87
C ALA A 50 -16.36 17.03 5.84
N GLY A 51 -15.28 16.24 5.84
CA GLY A 51 -15.15 14.97 6.57
C GLY A 51 -15.14 13.72 5.67
N ASP A 52 -15.52 13.86 4.39
CA ASP A 52 -15.35 12.79 3.40
C ASP A 52 -13.86 12.54 3.08
N VAL A 53 -13.57 11.34 2.56
CA VAL A 53 -12.22 10.90 2.22
C VAL A 53 -12.16 10.36 0.79
N TYR A 54 -11.01 10.49 0.14
CA TYR A 54 -10.77 9.97 -1.20
C TYR A 54 -9.50 9.13 -1.23
N VAL A 55 -9.58 7.92 -1.79
CA VAL A 55 -8.44 7.04 -2.04
C VAL A 55 -8.12 7.05 -3.54
N ASP A 56 -6.94 7.57 -3.88
CA ASP A 56 -6.34 7.35 -5.19
C ASP A 56 -5.86 5.88 -5.26
N VAL A 57 -6.43 5.10 -6.17
CA VAL A 57 -6.09 3.70 -6.44
C VAL A 57 -5.09 3.51 -7.58
N ASN A 58 -4.32 4.55 -7.89
CA ASN A 58 -3.20 4.51 -8.84
C ASN A 58 -2.13 3.49 -8.39
N PRO A 59 -1.87 2.42 -9.17
CA PRO A 59 -0.93 1.36 -8.78
C PRO A 59 0.55 1.80 -8.78
N ARG A 60 0.86 3.04 -9.17
CA ARG A 60 2.21 3.62 -9.05
C ARG A 60 2.46 4.35 -7.73
N GLY A 61 1.43 4.57 -6.93
CA GLY A 61 1.50 5.29 -5.66
C GLY A 61 0.08 5.65 -5.21
N HIS A 62 -0.45 4.87 -4.27
CA HIS A 62 -1.76 5.14 -3.69
C HIS A 62 -1.68 6.38 -2.79
N SER A 63 -2.77 7.11 -2.62
CA SER A 63 -2.79 8.29 -1.75
C SER A 63 -4.16 8.50 -1.13
N LEU A 64 -4.17 8.81 0.16
CA LEU A 64 -5.37 9.21 0.89
C LEU A 64 -5.48 10.74 0.88
N TYR A 65 -6.67 11.25 0.64
CA TYR A 65 -7.04 12.65 0.77
C TYR A 65 -8.26 12.77 1.68
N TRP A 66 -8.42 13.92 2.33
CA TRP A 66 -9.57 14.25 3.16
C TRP A 66 -10.11 15.62 2.76
N ARG A 67 -11.42 15.81 2.94
CA ARG A 67 -12.11 17.05 2.57
C ARG A 67 -12.12 18.00 3.75
N GLU A 68 -11.45 19.13 3.61
CA GLU A 68 -11.45 20.20 4.62
C GLU A 68 -12.84 20.83 4.78
N ARG A 69 -13.01 21.63 5.84
CA ARG A 69 -14.19 22.50 6.03
C ARG A 69 -13.84 23.92 5.60
N ASP A 70 -14.65 24.50 4.72
CA ASP A 70 -14.59 25.93 4.43
C ASP A 70 -15.30 26.70 5.55
N ILE A 71 -14.49 27.21 6.50
CA ILE A 71 -14.96 28.01 7.63
C ILE A 71 -15.62 29.30 7.14
N THR A 72 -15.18 29.89 6.02
CA THR A 72 -15.74 31.14 5.47
C THR A 72 -17.16 30.96 4.93
N ARG A 73 -17.49 29.74 4.47
CA ARG A 73 -18.85 29.37 4.03
C ARG A 73 -19.66 28.65 5.11
N GLY A 74 -19.16 28.57 6.35
CA GLY A 74 -19.82 27.98 7.53
C GLY A 74 -19.97 26.45 7.49
N PHE A 75 -20.70 25.95 6.50
CA PHE A 75 -20.97 24.53 6.24
C PHE A 75 -20.33 24.02 4.94
N GLY A 76 -19.62 24.87 4.21
CA GLY A 76 -18.99 24.51 2.94
C GLY A 76 -17.91 23.44 3.11
N ALA A 77 -17.76 22.60 2.09
CA ALA A 77 -16.59 21.76 1.93
C ALA A 77 -15.43 22.59 1.35
N GLY A 78 -14.26 22.52 1.98
CA GLY A 78 -13.03 23.18 1.55
C GLY A 78 -12.31 22.41 0.46
N GLN A 79 -10.99 22.57 0.39
CA GLN A 79 -10.13 21.82 -0.54
C GLN A 79 -10.01 20.33 -0.16
N TRP A 80 -9.48 19.53 -1.09
CA TRP A 80 -9.00 18.18 -0.81
C TRP A 80 -7.53 18.24 -0.39
N THR A 81 -7.23 17.86 0.85
CA THR A 81 -5.87 17.86 1.38
C THR A 81 -5.34 16.44 1.47
N ARG A 82 -4.10 16.24 1.01
CA ARG A 82 -3.44 14.93 1.02
C ARG A 82 -3.03 14.54 2.44
N TRP A 83 -3.28 13.30 2.83
CA TRP A 83 -3.04 12.81 4.19
C TRP A 83 -1.61 12.32 4.35
N THR A 84 -0.77 13.16 4.96
CA THR A 84 0.65 12.88 5.27
C THR A 84 0.88 12.64 6.77
N ALA A 85 -0.14 12.14 7.46
CA ALA A 85 -0.24 12.11 8.93
C ALA A 85 0.21 10.78 9.56
N LEU A 86 1.24 10.15 8.98
CA LEU A 86 1.72 8.82 9.37
C LEU A 86 3.21 8.87 9.74
N LEU A 87 3.47 9.37 10.96
CA LEU A 87 4.78 9.36 11.62
C LEU A 87 4.65 8.57 12.94
N LEU A 88 4.94 7.27 12.90
CA LEU A 88 4.60 6.31 13.97
C LEU A 88 5.54 6.35 15.19
N ASP A 89 6.46 7.30 15.24
CA ASP A 89 7.53 7.45 16.22
C ASP A 89 7.52 8.82 16.92
N LYS A 90 7.08 9.88 16.24
CA LYS A 90 7.20 11.26 16.75
C LYS A 90 6.22 11.61 17.88
N VAL A 91 6.75 12.32 18.88
CA VAL A 91 6.04 12.82 20.05
C VAL A 91 6.20 14.35 20.09
N PRO A 92 5.14 15.13 20.40
CA PRO A 92 3.78 14.70 20.70
C PRO A 92 2.96 14.40 19.43
N LEU A 93 2.23 13.28 19.45
CA LEU A 93 1.56 12.71 18.28
C LEU A 93 0.50 13.65 17.65
N HIS A 94 -0.24 14.41 18.48
CA HIS A 94 -1.34 15.29 18.03
C HIS A 94 -0.91 16.31 16.96
N LYS A 95 0.37 16.72 16.92
CA LYS A 95 0.90 17.68 15.93
C LYS A 95 1.01 17.11 14.51
N PHE A 96 0.87 15.79 14.37
CA PHE A 96 1.01 15.06 13.11
C PHE A 96 -0.26 14.33 12.70
N LEU A 97 -1.33 14.38 13.50
CA LEU A 97 -2.62 13.76 13.17
C LEU A 97 -3.53 14.77 12.47
N VAL A 98 -4.41 14.29 11.60
CA VAL A 98 -5.49 15.10 11.00
C VAL A 98 -6.74 14.98 11.89
N PRO A 99 -7.15 16.03 12.62
CA PRO A 99 -8.41 16.03 13.36
C PRO A 99 -9.59 16.18 12.41
N HIS A 100 -10.78 15.74 12.85
CA HIS A 100 -12.00 15.86 12.05
C HIS A 100 -12.37 17.33 11.75
N PRO A 101 -12.87 17.68 10.55
CA PRO A 101 -13.17 19.09 10.18
C PRO A 101 -14.27 19.75 11.02
N TRP A 102 -14.97 18.96 11.83
CA TRP A 102 -16.00 19.37 12.77
C TRP A 102 -15.60 19.15 14.24
N ALA A 103 -14.34 18.87 14.55
CA ALA A 103 -13.85 18.71 15.93
C ALA A 103 -13.86 20.05 16.69
N ALA A 104 -14.36 20.05 17.92
CA ALA A 104 -14.57 21.25 18.74
C ALA A 104 -13.28 22.05 19.01
N ASN A 105 -12.17 21.35 19.21
CA ASN A 105 -10.83 21.91 19.33
C ASN A 105 -9.87 20.96 18.59
N PRO A 106 -9.13 21.41 17.57
CA PRO A 106 -8.15 20.57 16.85
C PRO A 106 -7.05 19.96 17.73
N GLU A 107 -6.55 20.71 18.73
CA GLU A 107 -5.42 20.29 19.59
C GLU A 107 -5.85 19.35 20.73
N ALA A 108 -7.05 19.57 21.25
CA ALA A 108 -7.67 18.74 22.29
C ALA A 108 -8.69 17.74 21.72
N SER A 109 -8.66 17.49 20.40
CA SER A 109 -9.57 16.56 19.75
C SER A 109 -9.34 15.13 20.27
N ASP A 110 -10.42 14.36 20.35
CA ASP A 110 -10.35 12.90 20.43
C ASP A 110 -10.98 12.24 19.19
N LEU A 111 -10.81 12.89 18.03
CA LEU A 111 -11.29 12.38 16.76
C LEU A 111 -10.34 12.73 15.61
N TYR A 112 -9.67 11.71 15.08
CA TYR A 112 -8.62 11.81 14.08
C TYR A 112 -8.84 10.87 12.90
N LEU A 113 -8.39 11.26 11.70
CA LEU A 113 -8.37 10.39 10.53
C LEU A 113 -7.25 9.36 10.64
N TRP A 114 -7.61 8.09 10.47
CA TRP A 114 -6.71 6.96 10.48
C TRP A 114 -6.96 6.04 9.29
N VAL A 115 -5.91 5.36 8.84
CA VAL A 115 -6.01 4.28 7.87
C VAL A 115 -5.13 3.13 8.32
N ASP A 116 -5.73 1.94 8.35
CA ASP A 116 -5.03 0.68 8.58
C ASP A 116 -5.58 -0.39 7.62
N PRO A 117 -4.98 -1.60 7.54
CA PRO A 117 -5.45 -2.63 6.61
C PRO A 117 -6.83 -3.24 6.92
N ALA A 118 -7.63 -2.67 7.83
CA ALA A 118 -9.07 -2.93 7.93
C ALA A 118 -9.94 -1.85 7.24
N GLY A 119 -9.41 -0.65 6.99
CA GLY A 119 -10.11 0.42 6.29
C GLY A 119 -9.59 1.82 6.63
N VAL A 120 -10.18 2.82 5.96
CA VAL A 120 -10.11 4.23 6.38
C VAL A 120 -11.21 4.47 7.42
N LYS A 121 -10.87 5.10 8.55
CA LYS A 121 -11.83 5.46 9.62
C LYS A 121 -11.45 6.76 10.31
N TRP A 122 -12.44 7.43 10.88
CA TRP A 122 -12.20 8.40 11.96
C TRP A 122 -12.29 7.64 13.30
N THR A 123 -11.40 7.96 14.24
CA THR A 123 -11.12 7.12 15.41
C THR A 123 -10.59 7.97 16.58
N SER A 124 -10.72 7.47 17.82
CA SER A 124 -10.16 8.16 19.00
C SER A 124 -8.64 8.04 19.07
N LYS A 125 -8.01 8.89 19.87
CA LYS A 125 -6.57 8.87 20.16
C LYS A 125 -6.13 7.55 20.77
N ASP A 126 -6.96 6.96 21.63
CA ASP A 126 -6.67 5.69 22.30
C ASP A 126 -6.82 4.50 21.34
N GLU A 127 -7.88 4.48 20.52
CA GLU A 127 -8.03 3.50 19.43
C GLU A 127 -6.89 3.60 18.40
N LEU A 128 -6.44 4.82 18.09
CA LEU A 128 -5.32 5.07 17.20
C LEU A 128 -4.01 4.54 17.79
N CYS A 129 -3.77 4.75 19.09
CA CYS A 129 -2.62 4.18 19.78
C CYS A 129 -2.65 2.64 19.75
N ALA A 130 -3.82 2.03 19.97
CA ALA A 130 -3.99 0.58 19.86
C ALA A 130 -3.77 0.05 18.42
N SER A 131 -4.33 0.70 17.39
CA SER A 131 -4.14 0.29 15.98
C SER A 131 -2.68 0.48 15.53
N ARG A 132 -2.03 1.59 15.93
CA ARG A 132 -0.59 1.83 15.72
C ARG A 132 0.27 0.71 16.30
N VAL A 133 0.02 0.27 17.54
CA VAL A 133 0.73 -0.87 18.14
C VAL A 133 0.53 -2.15 17.30
N GLN A 134 -0.69 -2.44 16.84
CA GLN A 134 -0.94 -3.60 15.96
C GLN A 134 -0.24 -3.49 14.60
N MET A 135 -0.17 -2.30 13.99
CA MET A 135 0.53 -2.08 12.71
C MET A 135 2.05 -2.27 12.84
N VAL A 136 2.65 -1.82 13.96
CA VAL A 136 4.06 -2.06 14.26
C VAL A 136 4.32 -3.56 14.50
N GLN A 137 3.52 -4.21 15.36
CA GLN A 137 3.62 -5.66 15.64
C GLN A 137 3.50 -6.53 14.38
N ARG A 138 2.61 -6.15 13.44
CA ARG A 138 2.39 -6.86 12.17
C ARG A 138 3.38 -6.46 11.05
N ASN A 139 4.40 -5.66 11.34
CA ASN A 139 5.40 -5.18 10.37
C ASN A 139 4.76 -4.53 9.13
N ILE A 140 3.79 -3.63 9.36
CA ILE A 140 3.06 -2.90 8.32
C ILE A 140 3.67 -1.51 8.06
N ALA A 141 4.67 -1.12 8.86
CA ALA A 141 5.27 0.20 8.83
C ALA A 141 6.70 0.20 9.40
N ARG A 142 7.62 -0.52 8.75
CA ARG A 142 9.04 -0.51 9.13
C ARG A 142 9.79 0.63 8.42
N GLY A 143 9.84 1.80 9.05
CA GLY A 143 10.98 2.69 8.86
C GLY A 143 12.24 2.03 9.44
N ALA A 144 13.41 2.28 8.84
CA ALA A 144 14.68 1.91 9.47
C ALA A 144 14.90 2.81 10.71
N PRO A 145 15.43 2.28 11.85
CA PRO A 145 15.66 3.10 13.04
C PRO A 145 16.52 4.32 12.74
N GLY A 146 16.01 5.52 13.05
CA GLY A 146 16.68 6.80 12.79
C GLY A 146 16.51 7.36 11.37
N ALA A 147 15.97 6.61 10.41
CA ALA A 147 15.60 7.15 9.11
C ALA A 147 14.25 7.89 9.18
N THR A 148 14.15 9.06 8.56
CA THR A 148 12.85 9.69 8.28
C THR A 148 12.05 8.78 7.34
N PRO A 149 10.88 8.26 7.73
CA PRO A 149 10.10 7.39 6.84
C PRO A 149 9.58 8.19 5.64
N ASP A 150 9.60 7.57 4.46
CA ASP A 150 8.84 8.05 3.31
C ASP A 150 7.34 7.83 3.61
N VAL A 151 6.70 8.90 4.06
CA VAL A 151 5.29 8.90 4.46
C VAL A 151 4.39 8.56 3.28
N ASP A 152 4.72 9.03 2.08
CA ASP A 152 3.92 8.77 0.87
C ASP A 152 3.97 7.29 0.47
N ALA A 153 5.18 6.72 0.43
CA ALA A 153 5.36 5.30 0.14
C ALA A 153 4.67 4.42 1.20
N LEU A 154 4.74 4.80 2.47
CA LEU A 154 4.15 4.06 3.57
C LEU A 154 2.62 4.16 3.61
N VAL A 155 2.04 5.35 3.37
CA VAL A 155 0.60 5.52 3.13
C VAL A 155 0.15 4.66 1.95
N SER A 156 0.94 4.64 0.87
CA SER A 156 0.67 3.80 -0.29
C SER A 156 0.69 2.30 0.04
N GLU A 157 1.62 1.84 0.90
CA GLU A 157 1.70 0.44 1.31
C GLU A 157 0.48 0.01 2.15
N VAL A 158 0.05 0.85 3.09
CA VAL A 158 -1.14 0.58 3.93
C VAL A 158 -2.40 0.52 3.06
N LEU A 159 -2.56 1.45 2.11
CA LEU A 159 -3.68 1.46 1.16
C LEU A 159 -3.66 0.25 0.23
N GLN A 160 -2.51 -0.16 -0.30
CA GLN A 160 -2.37 -1.38 -1.09
C GLN A 160 -2.83 -2.61 -0.30
N ARG A 161 -2.33 -2.80 0.93
CA ARG A 161 -2.71 -3.92 1.81
C ARG A 161 -4.22 -3.90 2.16
N MET A 162 -4.82 -2.72 2.34
CA MET A 162 -6.27 -2.56 2.54
C MET A 162 -7.06 -3.03 1.31
N LEU A 163 -6.69 -2.57 0.11
CA LEU A 163 -7.39 -2.88 -1.14
C LEU A 163 -7.25 -4.37 -1.52
N ASP A 164 -6.09 -4.99 -1.29
CA ASP A 164 -5.89 -6.42 -1.55
C ASP A 164 -6.68 -7.30 -0.57
N ARG A 165 -6.84 -6.88 0.69
CA ARG A 165 -7.69 -7.58 1.65
C ARG A 165 -9.16 -7.56 1.21
N GLU A 166 -9.67 -6.42 0.77
CA GLU A 166 -11.05 -6.31 0.26
C GLU A 166 -11.25 -7.15 -1.02
N ARG A 167 -10.29 -7.15 -1.95
CA ARG A 167 -10.27 -8.04 -3.13
C ARG A 167 -10.34 -9.51 -2.73
N SER A 168 -9.60 -9.90 -1.68
CA SER A 168 -9.60 -11.28 -1.16
C SER A 168 -10.95 -11.69 -0.56
N VAL A 169 -11.69 -10.77 0.09
CA VAL A 169 -13.03 -11.06 0.64
C VAL A 169 -14.04 -11.30 -0.49
N VAL A 170 -14.01 -10.49 -1.56
CA VAL A 170 -14.89 -10.67 -2.74
C VAL A 170 -14.56 -11.96 -3.51
N SER A 171 -13.30 -12.41 -3.46
CA SER A 171 -12.80 -13.59 -4.20
C SER A 171 -12.91 -14.92 -3.44
N GLY A 172 -13.60 -14.94 -2.30
CA GLY A 172 -13.81 -16.17 -1.50
C GLY A 172 -14.51 -17.29 -2.29
N PRO A 173 -14.21 -18.57 -2.01
CA PRO A 173 -14.69 -19.69 -2.81
C PRO A 173 -16.22 -19.82 -2.74
N ARG A 174 -16.90 -19.46 -3.84
CA ARG A 174 -18.36 -19.52 -4.02
C ARG A 174 -18.96 -20.95 -4.13
N GLY A 175 -18.19 -21.99 -3.77
CA GLY A 175 -18.62 -23.39 -3.85
C GLY A 175 -18.21 -24.17 -2.61
N GLY A 176 -19.19 -24.63 -1.82
CA GLY A 176 -18.97 -25.28 -0.53
C GLY A 176 -20.29 -25.60 0.19
N GLY A 177 -21.18 -26.33 -0.51
CA GLY A 177 -22.59 -26.57 -0.20
C GLY A 177 -23.07 -26.45 1.26
N PHE A 178 -24.09 -25.62 1.47
CA PHE A 178 -24.97 -25.69 2.64
C PHE A 178 -26.37 -26.13 2.21
N SER A 179 -26.74 -27.35 2.55
CA SER A 179 -28.07 -27.91 2.25
C SER A 179 -29.15 -27.17 3.04
N GLN A 180 -30.16 -26.64 2.36
CA GLN A 180 -31.33 -26.04 3.01
C GLN A 180 -32.27 -27.14 3.52
N THR A 181 -32.09 -27.58 4.77
CA THR A 181 -33.20 -28.14 5.56
C THR A 181 -33.95 -26.98 6.17
N GLY A 182 -35.05 -26.56 5.53
CA GLY A 182 -35.69 -25.28 5.79
C GLY A 182 -36.51 -25.19 7.08
N ARG A 183 -36.95 -23.96 7.39
CA ARG A 183 -38.11 -23.70 8.27
C ARG A 183 -38.95 -22.56 7.70
N SER A 184 -40.26 -22.67 7.88
CA SER A 184 -41.25 -21.76 7.31
C SER A 184 -41.67 -20.67 8.30
N SER A 185 -41.84 -19.44 7.82
CA SER A 185 -42.60 -18.40 8.49
C SER A 185 -43.13 -17.36 7.49
N THR A 186 -44.40 -17.55 7.11
CA THR A 186 -45.44 -16.56 6.77
C THR A 186 -45.07 -15.15 6.25
N PRO A 187 -45.68 -14.68 5.14
CA PRO A 187 -45.59 -13.29 4.68
C PRO A 187 -46.53 -12.35 5.46
N THR A 188 -46.27 -11.04 5.38
CA THR A 188 -47.21 -9.99 5.82
C THR A 188 -47.32 -8.92 4.74
N PRO A 189 -48.53 -8.55 4.26
CA PRO A 189 -48.70 -7.45 3.31
C PRO A 189 -48.69 -6.10 4.03
N THR A 190 -48.23 -5.04 3.37
CA THR A 190 -48.50 -3.65 3.81
C THR A 190 -48.75 -2.76 2.60
N SER A 191 -49.70 -1.85 2.77
CA SER A 191 -50.45 -1.22 1.68
C SER A 191 -49.68 -0.17 0.88
N GLN A 192 -50.27 0.19 -0.26
CA GLN A 192 -49.92 1.34 -1.08
C GLN A 192 -49.97 2.64 -0.27
N ARG A 193 -49.10 3.61 -0.59
CA ARG A 193 -49.53 5.01 -0.65
C ARG A 193 -48.77 5.79 -1.71
N ARG A 194 -49.51 6.41 -2.63
CA ARG A 194 -48.99 7.45 -3.53
C ARG A 194 -48.91 8.79 -2.80
N SER A 195 -47.92 9.60 -3.12
CA SER A 195 -47.97 11.06 -2.99
C SER A 195 -47.03 11.69 -4.02
N SER A 196 -47.59 12.42 -4.98
CA SER A 196 -46.85 13.19 -5.98
C SER A 196 -46.44 14.56 -5.44
N ILE A 197 -45.24 15.03 -5.82
CA ILE A 197 -44.76 16.43 -5.87
C ILE A 197 -43.64 16.37 -6.93
N GLU A 198 -43.91 16.77 -8.18
CA GLU A 198 -43.79 18.13 -8.72
C GLU A 198 -42.32 18.62 -8.85
N HIS A 199 -41.90 18.80 -10.11
CA HIS A 199 -40.66 19.49 -10.48
C HIS A 199 -40.95 20.98 -10.77
N PRO A 200 -39.98 21.86 -10.48
CA PRO A 200 -39.72 23.04 -11.32
C PRO A 200 -38.40 22.90 -12.08
N PRO A 201 -38.33 23.30 -13.38
CA PRO A 201 -37.07 23.42 -14.10
C PRO A 201 -36.38 24.77 -13.82
N GLY A 202 -35.05 24.83 -13.97
CA GLY A 202 -34.28 26.07 -13.77
C GLY A 202 -32.82 25.90 -14.18
N ALA A 203 -32.54 26.05 -15.48
CA ALA A 203 -31.19 26.01 -16.03
C ALA A 203 -30.81 27.36 -16.66
N SER A 204 -29.53 27.50 -17.05
CA SER A 204 -28.89 28.72 -17.58
C SER A 204 -28.60 29.81 -16.52
N SER A 205 -27.50 30.56 -16.60
CA SER A 205 -26.30 30.39 -17.45
C SER A 205 -25.05 30.98 -16.78
N SER A 206 -23.88 30.48 -17.17
CA SER A 206 -22.57 30.97 -16.75
C SER A 206 -21.91 31.79 -17.87
N SER A 207 -21.29 32.91 -17.52
CA SER A 207 -20.27 33.54 -18.34
C SER A 207 -19.27 34.32 -17.48
N SER A 208 -18.02 33.86 -17.47
CA SER A 208 -16.84 34.62 -17.05
C SER A 208 -15.65 33.97 -17.75
N SER A 209 -14.75 34.78 -18.31
CA SER A 209 -13.71 34.31 -19.23
C SER A 209 -12.30 34.47 -18.64
N HIS A 210 -11.38 33.64 -19.16
CA HIS A 210 -10.04 34.01 -19.66
C HIS A 210 -9.63 35.51 -19.55
N ASP A 211 -8.36 35.89 -19.33
CA ASP A 211 -7.05 35.19 -19.39
C ASP A 211 -5.97 36.15 -18.75
N VAL A 212 -4.71 35.82 -18.37
CA VAL A 212 -3.87 34.61 -18.31
C VAL A 212 -2.53 34.93 -17.59
N ARG A 213 -1.62 33.94 -17.47
CA ARG A 213 -0.15 34.05 -17.23
C ARG A 213 0.31 34.53 -15.85
N HIS A 214 0.92 33.61 -15.10
CA HIS A 214 2.25 33.85 -14.52
C HIS A 214 3.23 32.75 -14.95
N ARG A 215 4.53 33.07 -14.89
CA ARG A 215 5.61 32.39 -15.63
C ARG A 215 6.67 31.88 -14.64
N PRO A 216 7.00 30.58 -14.60
CA PRO A 216 8.10 30.09 -13.76
C PRO A 216 9.45 30.48 -14.38
N THR A 217 10.33 31.10 -13.59
CA THR A 217 11.75 31.26 -13.90
C THR A 217 12.53 30.04 -13.41
N TYR A 218 13.17 29.32 -14.34
CA TYR A 218 14.10 28.24 -13.99
C TYR A 218 15.42 28.83 -13.50
N HIS A 219 15.81 28.52 -12.27
CA HIS A 219 17.19 28.69 -11.80
C HIS A 219 17.90 27.34 -11.81
N HIS A 220 18.95 27.21 -12.61
CA HIS A 220 19.89 26.10 -12.54
C HIS A 220 20.96 26.39 -11.48
N SER A 221 21.31 25.37 -10.69
CA SER A 221 22.54 25.33 -9.90
C SER A 221 23.17 23.93 -10.03
N PRO A 222 24.41 23.80 -10.53
CA PRO A 222 25.08 22.50 -10.64
C PRO A 222 25.86 22.18 -9.36
N THR A 223 25.72 20.95 -8.83
CA THR A 223 26.51 20.47 -7.69
C THR A 223 27.44 19.34 -8.11
N LEU A 224 28.72 19.55 -7.80
CA LEU A 224 29.90 18.81 -8.23
C LEU A 224 29.91 17.31 -7.83
N LEU A 225 30.61 16.50 -8.64
CA LEU A 225 30.93 15.10 -8.35
C LEU A 225 32.09 14.98 -7.35
N PRO A 226 32.02 14.08 -6.35
CA PRO A 226 33.19 13.65 -5.58
C PRO A 226 34.09 12.68 -6.38
N ILE A 227 35.39 12.82 -6.18
CA ILE A 227 36.46 12.08 -6.89
C ILE A 227 36.53 10.61 -6.45
N HIS A 228 36.84 9.72 -7.40
CA HIS A 228 37.04 8.29 -7.21
C HIS A 228 38.44 8.00 -6.61
N PRO A 229 38.58 7.29 -5.48
CA PRO A 229 39.85 6.70 -5.08
C PRO A 229 40.14 5.42 -5.88
N GLN A 230 41.40 5.17 -6.16
CA GLN A 230 41.94 4.00 -6.87
C GLN A 230 42.65 3.07 -5.84
N ARG A 231 42.88 1.80 -6.22
CA ARG A 231 43.49 0.66 -5.47
C ARG A 231 42.47 -0.40 -5.01
N ASP A 232 42.81 -1.69 -4.94
CA ASP A 232 43.94 -2.43 -5.54
C ASP A 232 43.51 -3.89 -5.83
N ALA A 233 44.35 -4.65 -6.54
CA ALA A 233 44.00 -6.00 -7.00
C ALA A 233 43.93 -7.04 -5.86
N GLY A 234 42.88 -7.88 -5.88
CA GLY A 234 42.68 -9.00 -4.97
C GLY A 234 41.91 -10.15 -5.65
N GLU A 235 42.54 -11.33 -5.64
CA GLU A 235 42.18 -12.63 -6.23
C GLU A 235 40.72 -12.91 -6.67
N TYR A 236 40.55 -13.23 -7.96
CA TYR A 236 39.34 -13.87 -8.49
C TYR A 236 39.28 -15.36 -8.12
N THR A 237 38.37 -15.74 -7.21
CA THR A 237 37.89 -17.12 -7.09
C THR A 237 36.44 -17.23 -7.58
N ARG A 238 36.24 -17.89 -8.73
CA ARG A 238 34.90 -18.12 -9.31
C ARG A 238 34.17 -19.27 -8.60
N PRO A 239 32.94 -19.07 -8.10
CA PRO A 239 31.99 -20.17 -7.94
C PRO A 239 31.61 -20.72 -9.31
N ARG A 240 31.87 -22.02 -9.50
CA ARG A 240 31.61 -22.77 -10.75
C ARG A 240 30.13 -23.11 -10.83
N THR A 241 29.34 -22.35 -11.60
CA THR A 241 27.92 -22.67 -11.84
C THR A 241 27.78 -23.98 -12.60
N SER A 242 27.32 -25.02 -11.89
CA SER A 242 27.01 -26.31 -12.48
C SER A 242 25.77 -26.21 -13.36
N HIS A 243 25.95 -26.42 -14.66
CA HIS A 243 24.88 -26.71 -15.59
C HIS A 243 24.16 -27.99 -15.12
N GLU A 244 22.89 -27.89 -14.69
CA GLU A 244 22.06 -29.07 -14.44
C GLU A 244 20.77 -29.01 -15.27
N SER A 245 20.58 -30.03 -16.09
CA SER A 245 19.69 -29.98 -17.26
C SER A 245 18.28 -30.47 -16.93
N PHE A 246 17.44 -29.61 -16.36
CA PHE A 246 16.06 -30.00 -16.04
C PHE A 246 15.08 -29.87 -17.23
N ARG A 247 15.14 -30.90 -18.08
CA ARG A 247 14.09 -31.44 -18.96
C ARG A 247 13.09 -30.47 -19.61
N GLN A 248 13.27 -30.28 -20.91
CA GLN A 248 12.17 -30.08 -21.85
C GLN A 248 11.27 -31.33 -21.87
N ASP A 249 10.15 -31.34 -21.15
CA ASP A 249 9.14 -32.42 -21.29
C ASP A 249 7.77 -31.99 -20.70
N LEU A 250 6.96 -31.22 -21.46
CA LEU A 250 5.52 -31.04 -21.15
C LEU A 250 4.60 -30.55 -22.29
N PHE A 251 5.05 -30.57 -23.56
CA PHE A 251 4.21 -30.19 -24.72
C PHE A 251 4.24 -31.22 -25.86
N ARG A 252 3.97 -32.50 -25.55
CA ARG A 252 3.85 -33.55 -26.58
C ARG A 252 2.89 -34.72 -26.27
N ARG A 253 1.64 -34.43 -25.91
CA ARG A 253 0.50 -35.39 -25.97
C ARG A 253 -0.81 -34.65 -26.24
N GLY A 254 -1.76 -35.32 -26.91
CA GLY A 254 -3.15 -34.84 -27.03
C GLY A 254 -3.62 -34.29 -28.39
N SER A 255 -2.94 -34.59 -29.51
CA SER A 255 -3.43 -34.24 -30.85
C SER A 255 -3.58 -35.48 -31.74
N SER A 256 -4.61 -36.29 -31.46
CA SER A 256 -4.96 -37.48 -32.25
C SER A 256 -6.35 -38.03 -31.86
N GLY A 257 -7.28 -38.13 -32.81
CA GLY A 257 -8.54 -38.86 -32.67
C GLY A 257 -9.63 -38.16 -31.84
N GLY A 258 -10.81 -37.87 -32.38
CA GLY A 258 -11.22 -37.98 -33.78
C GLY A 258 -12.63 -37.42 -33.99
N MET A 259 -12.91 -36.92 -35.20
CA MET A 259 -14.30 -36.76 -35.63
C MET A 259 -14.90 -38.15 -35.85
N GLY A 260 -15.90 -38.51 -35.07
CA GLY A 260 -16.66 -39.73 -35.32
C GLY A 260 -17.37 -39.63 -36.67
N PRO A 261 -17.32 -40.66 -37.53
CA PRO A 261 -18.15 -40.69 -38.73
C PRO A 261 -19.64 -40.73 -38.34
N PRO A 262 -20.55 -40.17 -39.16
CA PRO A 262 -21.98 -40.36 -38.95
C PRO A 262 -22.31 -41.87 -38.99
N PRO A 263 -23.22 -42.37 -38.12
CA PRO A 263 -23.57 -43.78 -38.08
C PRO A 263 -24.25 -44.20 -39.39
N ASN A 264 -23.56 -45.02 -40.18
CA ASN A 264 -24.02 -45.51 -41.48
C ASN A 264 -24.92 -46.74 -41.34
N THR A 265 -26.10 -46.57 -40.74
CA THR A 265 -27.07 -47.66 -40.49
C THR A 265 -27.82 -48.09 -41.76
N TYR A 266 -27.13 -48.82 -42.63
CA TYR A 266 -27.78 -49.66 -43.65
C TYR A 266 -28.53 -50.81 -42.97
N LEU A 267 -29.87 -50.69 -42.85
CA LEU A 267 -30.74 -51.76 -42.37
C LEU A 267 -32.01 -51.93 -43.24
N HIS A 268 -31.82 -52.66 -44.33
CA HIS A 268 -32.82 -53.43 -45.05
C HIS A 268 -32.18 -54.80 -45.36
N PRO A 269 -32.96 -55.89 -45.53
CA PRO A 269 -34.37 -55.93 -45.93
C PRO A 269 -35.29 -56.73 -44.99
N MET A 270 -36.60 -56.71 -45.27
CA MET A 270 -37.48 -57.88 -45.45
C MET A 270 -38.92 -57.39 -45.65
N VAL A 271 -39.39 -57.33 -46.89
CA VAL A 271 -40.82 -57.10 -47.23
C VAL A 271 -41.28 -58.25 -48.12
N PRO A 272 -42.15 -59.15 -47.63
CA PRO A 272 -42.72 -60.21 -48.46
C PRO A 272 -43.88 -59.69 -49.31
N GLY A 273 -43.82 -59.96 -50.62
CA GLY A 273 -44.94 -60.08 -51.56
C GLY A 273 -46.07 -59.05 -51.54
N ASN A 274 -46.14 -58.20 -52.57
CA ASN A 274 -47.42 -57.72 -53.09
C ASN A 274 -47.43 -57.78 -54.63
N PRO A 275 -48.16 -58.73 -55.25
CA PRO A 275 -48.12 -58.95 -56.70
C PRO A 275 -49.25 -58.20 -57.42
N TYR A 276 -49.02 -56.95 -57.82
CA TYR A 276 -49.90 -56.24 -58.76
C TYR A 276 -49.13 -55.55 -59.88
N SER A 277 -49.69 -55.63 -61.09
CA SER A 277 -49.02 -55.35 -62.36
C SER A 277 -48.71 -53.87 -62.58
N PRO A 278 -47.60 -53.53 -63.28
CA PRO A 278 -47.30 -52.15 -63.64
C PRO A 278 -48.25 -51.65 -64.75
N PRO A 279 -48.93 -50.51 -64.59
CA PRO A 279 -49.52 -49.80 -65.71
C PRO A 279 -48.43 -49.17 -66.58
N MET A 280 -48.70 -49.04 -67.89
CA MET A 280 -47.76 -48.48 -68.87
C MET A 280 -47.41 -47.02 -68.56
N PRO A 281 -46.16 -46.57 -68.78
CA PRO A 281 -45.74 -45.21 -68.49
C PRO A 281 -46.39 -44.21 -69.47
N ALA A 282 -47.23 -43.33 -68.95
CA ALA A 282 -47.74 -42.18 -69.71
C ALA A 282 -46.61 -41.19 -70.03
N MET A 283 -46.68 -40.59 -71.22
CA MET A 283 -45.65 -39.74 -71.80
C MET A 283 -45.37 -38.51 -70.92
N GLN A 284 -44.14 -38.32 -70.45
CA GLN A 284 -43.15 -37.42 -71.08
C GLN A 284 -43.71 -36.01 -71.39
N HIS A 285 -43.77 -35.12 -70.39
CA HIS A 285 -43.75 -33.68 -70.64
C HIS A 285 -43.15 -32.82 -69.50
N ASP A 286 -43.21 -33.24 -68.23
CA ASP A 286 -42.72 -32.44 -67.09
C ASP A 286 -41.18 -32.36 -66.96
N SER A 287 -40.43 -33.19 -67.68
CA SER A 287 -38.99 -33.36 -67.51
C SER A 287 -38.18 -32.09 -67.74
N GLU A 288 -38.61 -31.21 -68.65
CA GLU A 288 -37.96 -29.91 -68.86
C GLU A 288 -38.12 -28.96 -67.68
N GLN A 289 -39.32 -28.84 -67.10
CA GLN A 289 -39.56 -27.90 -66.01
C GLN A 289 -38.78 -28.33 -64.75
N ASP A 290 -38.71 -29.64 -64.51
CA ASP A 290 -37.93 -30.20 -63.41
C ASP A 290 -36.41 -30.04 -63.63
N ASN A 291 -35.92 -30.18 -64.87
CA ASN A 291 -34.52 -29.90 -65.21
C ASN A 291 -34.18 -28.40 -65.04
N ARG A 292 -35.07 -27.48 -65.41
CA ARG A 292 -34.89 -26.03 -65.15
C ARG A 292 -34.82 -25.73 -63.66
N ARG A 293 -35.75 -26.25 -62.85
CA ARG A 293 -35.73 -26.14 -61.37
C ARG A 293 -34.46 -26.69 -60.75
N ARG A 294 -33.94 -27.82 -61.24
CA ARG A 294 -32.67 -28.42 -60.79
C ARG A 294 -31.47 -27.53 -61.13
N ALA A 295 -31.44 -26.93 -62.33
CA ALA A 295 -30.39 -26.00 -62.75
C ALA A 295 -30.43 -24.70 -61.94
N GLU A 296 -31.61 -24.11 -61.72
CA GLU A 296 -31.80 -22.92 -60.87
C GLU A 296 -31.34 -23.19 -59.43
N LYS A 297 -31.72 -24.34 -58.85
CA LYS A 297 -31.25 -24.74 -57.52
C LYS A 297 -29.73 -24.90 -57.49
N ALA A 298 -29.13 -25.56 -58.48
CA ALA A 298 -27.67 -25.75 -58.54
C ALA A 298 -26.91 -24.41 -58.63
N LEU A 299 -27.44 -23.42 -59.38
CA LEU A 299 -26.88 -22.06 -59.44
C LEU A 299 -27.01 -21.32 -58.10
N GLU A 300 -28.13 -21.48 -57.39
CA GLU A 300 -28.34 -20.88 -56.07
C GLU A 300 -27.45 -21.54 -54.99
N ASP A 301 -27.33 -22.86 -54.97
CA ASP A 301 -26.44 -23.58 -54.06
C ASP A 301 -24.95 -23.26 -54.36
N MET A 302 -24.58 -23.04 -55.63
CA MET A 302 -23.26 -22.53 -56.02
C MET A 302 -23.01 -21.10 -55.50
N ARG A 303 -23.99 -20.18 -55.62
CA ARG A 303 -23.90 -18.83 -55.06
C ARG A 303 -23.72 -18.86 -53.53
N ARG A 304 -24.46 -19.74 -52.85
CA ARG A 304 -24.33 -19.95 -51.39
C ARG A 304 -22.95 -20.48 -51.01
N ALA A 305 -22.39 -21.41 -51.79
CA ALA A 305 -21.04 -21.91 -51.58
C ALA A 305 -19.99 -20.79 -51.75
N GLN A 306 -20.09 -19.97 -52.79
CA GLN A 306 -19.21 -18.80 -53.00
C GLN A 306 -19.33 -17.75 -51.88
N TYR A 307 -20.54 -17.50 -51.39
CA TYR A 307 -20.77 -16.62 -50.24
C TYR A 307 -20.17 -17.18 -48.93
N ALA A 308 -20.34 -18.49 -48.67
CA ALA A 308 -19.75 -19.15 -47.52
C ALA A 308 -18.21 -19.13 -47.58
N GLU A 309 -17.62 -19.39 -48.76
CA GLU A 309 -16.18 -19.35 -48.98
C GLU A 309 -15.60 -17.94 -48.80
N THR A 310 -16.24 -16.91 -49.36
CA THR A 310 -15.80 -15.51 -49.21
C THR A 310 -15.94 -15.02 -47.76
N LYS A 311 -17.03 -15.39 -47.06
CA LYS A 311 -17.19 -15.14 -45.61
C LYS A 311 -16.09 -15.83 -44.79
N SER A 312 -15.81 -17.11 -45.05
CA SER A 312 -14.73 -17.85 -44.39
C SER A 312 -13.35 -17.22 -44.63
N LYS A 313 -13.07 -16.78 -45.87
CA LYS A 313 -11.84 -16.04 -46.22
C LYS A 313 -11.73 -14.68 -45.50
N GLN A 314 -12.85 -14.01 -45.20
CA GLN A 314 -12.85 -12.78 -44.39
C GLN A 314 -12.59 -13.08 -42.91
N GLU A 315 -13.26 -14.10 -42.35
CA GLU A 315 -13.08 -14.52 -40.95
C GLU A 315 -11.63 -14.97 -40.69
N LEU A 316 -11.04 -15.77 -41.58
CA LEU A 316 -9.63 -16.18 -41.49
C LEU A 316 -8.67 -14.99 -41.55
N LYS A 317 -8.97 -13.96 -42.35
CA LYS A 317 -8.19 -12.70 -42.37
C LYS A 317 -8.34 -11.91 -41.05
N GLN A 318 -9.51 -11.92 -40.43
CA GLN A 318 -9.71 -11.34 -39.11
C GLN A 318 -8.93 -12.12 -38.02
N LYS A 319 -9.05 -13.45 -37.98
CA LYS A 319 -8.35 -14.29 -36.99
C LYS A 319 -6.83 -14.17 -37.10
N ASN A 320 -6.28 -14.04 -38.31
CA ASN A 320 -4.85 -13.77 -38.50
C ASN A 320 -4.42 -12.38 -37.98
N ARG A 321 -5.29 -11.35 -38.07
CA ARG A 321 -5.02 -10.03 -37.47
C ARG A 321 -5.08 -10.08 -35.94
N GLU A 322 -6.06 -10.79 -35.37
CA GLU A 322 -6.17 -11.02 -33.92
C GLU A 322 -4.91 -11.76 -33.39
N LEU A 323 -4.49 -12.83 -34.07
CA LEU A 323 -3.27 -13.57 -33.72
C LEU A 323 -1.99 -12.72 -33.80
N ALA A 324 -1.89 -11.84 -34.80
CA ALA A 324 -0.76 -10.92 -34.91
C ALA A 324 -0.73 -9.88 -33.77
N GLN A 325 -1.89 -9.39 -33.32
CA GLN A 325 -1.97 -8.51 -32.15
C GLN A 325 -1.61 -9.24 -30.85
N LEU A 326 -2.04 -10.50 -30.69
CA LEU A 326 -1.66 -11.33 -29.53
C LEU A 326 -0.15 -11.55 -29.47
N ARG A 327 0.49 -11.91 -30.59
CA ARG A 327 1.96 -12.04 -30.69
C ARG A 327 2.72 -10.74 -30.43
N LYS A 328 2.11 -9.57 -30.65
CA LYS A 328 2.70 -8.27 -30.26
C LYS A 328 2.64 -8.08 -28.74
N LYS A 329 1.48 -8.32 -28.13
CA LYS A 329 1.29 -8.24 -26.66
C LYS A 329 2.17 -9.23 -25.91
N GLU A 330 2.33 -10.44 -26.44
CA GLU A 330 3.25 -11.47 -25.92
C GLU A 330 4.69 -10.95 -25.82
N LYS A 331 5.21 -10.33 -26.89
CA LYS A 331 6.55 -9.70 -26.89
C LYS A 331 6.65 -8.52 -25.92
N GLU A 332 5.59 -7.71 -25.81
CA GLU A 332 5.54 -6.59 -24.85
C GLU A 332 5.59 -7.09 -23.39
N VAL A 333 4.87 -8.18 -23.08
CA VAL A 333 4.89 -8.82 -21.75
C VAL A 333 6.26 -9.44 -21.44
N ILE A 334 6.88 -10.14 -22.40
CA ILE A 334 8.24 -10.71 -22.24
C ILE A 334 9.27 -9.59 -22.01
N GLY A 335 9.19 -8.49 -22.77
CA GLY A 335 10.06 -7.33 -22.59
C GLY A 335 9.90 -6.67 -21.22
N MET A 336 8.66 -6.50 -20.75
CA MET A 336 8.39 -6.01 -19.40
C MET A 336 8.92 -6.96 -18.31
N SER A 337 8.76 -8.27 -18.49
CA SER A 337 9.27 -9.28 -17.54
C SER A 337 10.80 -9.20 -17.38
N TYR A 338 11.54 -9.04 -18.48
CA TYR A 338 12.99 -8.82 -18.43
C TYR A 338 13.38 -7.53 -17.69
N ILE A 339 12.64 -6.43 -17.91
CA ILE A 339 12.86 -5.16 -17.20
C ILE A 339 12.63 -5.31 -15.70
N TYR A 340 11.58 -6.02 -15.28
CA TYR A 340 11.32 -6.31 -13.87
C TYR A 340 12.41 -7.19 -13.25
N GLN A 341 12.81 -8.27 -13.92
CA GLN A 341 13.87 -9.18 -13.44
C GLN A 341 15.22 -8.45 -13.29
N LYS A 342 15.58 -7.58 -14.23
CA LYS A 342 16.78 -6.75 -14.07
C LYS A 342 16.67 -5.80 -12.88
N ARG A 343 15.53 -5.10 -12.72
CA ARG A 343 15.33 -4.17 -11.59
C ARG A 343 15.33 -4.89 -10.24
N GLU A 344 14.85 -6.13 -10.19
CA GLU A 344 14.95 -7.00 -9.01
C GLU A 344 16.42 -7.32 -8.68
N GLN A 345 17.23 -7.70 -9.67
CA GLN A 345 18.68 -7.92 -9.48
C GLN A 345 19.40 -6.65 -9.02
N ASP A 346 19.11 -5.50 -9.63
CA ASP A 346 19.68 -4.20 -9.24
C ASP A 346 19.32 -3.84 -7.78
N LEU A 347 18.09 -4.13 -7.33
CA LEU A 347 17.64 -3.92 -5.95
C LEU A 347 18.27 -4.90 -4.94
N VAL A 348 18.45 -6.17 -5.31
CA VAL A 348 19.14 -7.17 -4.47
C VAL A 348 20.62 -6.80 -4.29
N ALA A 349 21.28 -6.33 -5.35
CA ALA A 349 22.65 -5.82 -5.27
C ALA A 349 22.76 -4.56 -4.38
N ALA A 350 21.81 -3.63 -4.51
CA ALA A 350 21.75 -2.44 -3.66
C ALA A 350 21.50 -2.77 -2.17
N LEU A 351 20.66 -3.78 -1.88
CA LEU A 351 20.41 -4.28 -0.53
C LEU A 351 21.69 -4.87 0.10
N ALA A 352 22.40 -5.72 -0.64
CA ALA A 352 23.66 -6.31 -0.18
C ALA A 352 24.73 -5.22 0.10
N ALA A 353 24.86 -4.23 -0.78
CA ALA A 353 25.77 -3.09 -0.60
C ALA A 353 25.35 -2.14 0.55
N ALA A 354 24.07 -2.10 0.92
CA ALA A 354 23.61 -1.40 2.13
C ALA A 354 23.95 -2.20 3.40
N GLN A 355 23.73 -3.51 3.40
CA GLN A 355 24.06 -4.40 4.52
C GLN A 355 25.57 -4.45 4.81
N GLN A 356 26.41 -4.46 3.76
CA GLN A 356 27.87 -4.43 3.90
C GLN A 356 28.37 -3.11 4.52
N ARG A 357 27.77 -1.96 4.14
CA ARG A 357 28.10 -0.66 4.77
C ARG A 357 27.67 -0.61 6.23
N SER A 358 26.44 -1.03 6.53
CA SER A 358 25.93 -1.06 7.90
C SER A 358 26.73 -1.98 8.83
N SER A 359 27.24 -3.11 8.34
CA SER A 359 28.13 -3.98 9.13
C SER A 359 29.50 -3.32 9.38
N ALA A 360 30.11 -2.69 8.37
CA ALA A 360 31.37 -1.95 8.55
C ALA A 360 31.23 -0.75 9.51
N GLU A 361 30.12 -0.01 9.44
CA GLU A 361 29.79 1.07 10.38
C GLU A 361 29.65 0.54 11.82
N LEU A 362 28.96 -0.59 12.02
CA LEU A 362 28.83 -1.22 13.34
C LEU A 362 30.17 -1.74 13.89
N GLU A 363 31.08 -2.21 13.03
CA GLU A 363 32.44 -2.61 13.42
C GLU A 363 33.30 -1.39 13.82
N GLN A 364 33.20 -0.28 13.10
CA GLN A 364 33.84 0.98 13.47
C GLN A 364 33.30 1.52 14.81
N MET A 365 31.98 1.49 15.03
CA MET A 365 31.37 1.88 16.30
C MET A 365 31.84 0.99 17.47
N ARG A 366 31.94 -0.32 17.26
CA ARG A 366 32.50 -1.25 18.27
C ARG A 366 33.95 -0.90 18.60
N ALA A 367 34.79 -0.67 17.59
CA ALA A 367 36.19 -0.29 17.79
C ALA A 367 36.33 1.04 18.56
N ALA A 368 35.49 2.03 18.26
CA ALA A 368 35.44 3.29 18.98
C ALA A 368 35.03 3.11 20.46
N VAL A 369 34.03 2.27 20.75
CA VAL A 369 33.62 1.95 22.13
C VAL A 369 34.73 1.24 22.91
N TYR A 370 35.44 0.29 22.30
CA TYR A 370 36.60 -0.35 22.93
C TYR A 370 37.74 0.64 23.23
N ALA A 371 37.99 1.60 22.33
CA ALA A 371 38.99 2.65 22.55
C ALA A 371 38.60 3.60 23.69
N LEU A 372 37.34 4.04 23.74
CA LEU A 372 36.81 4.88 24.82
C LEU A 372 36.82 4.15 26.18
N ASN A 373 36.51 2.85 26.22
CA ASN A 373 36.58 2.07 27.46
C ASN A 373 38.02 2.02 28.01
N ARG A 374 39.02 1.78 27.15
CA ARG A 374 40.45 1.83 27.55
C ARG A 374 40.89 3.21 28.04
N GLN A 375 40.37 4.28 27.46
CA GLN A 375 40.63 5.64 27.95
C GLN A 375 40.00 5.89 29.33
N ALA A 376 38.79 5.38 29.57
CA ALA A 376 38.13 5.47 30.87
C ALA A 376 38.86 4.64 31.96
N GLU A 377 39.34 3.44 31.62
CA GLU A 377 40.16 2.59 32.50
C GLU A 377 41.47 3.30 32.89
N ALA A 378 42.21 3.84 31.91
CA ALA A 378 43.44 4.59 32.15
C ALA A 378 43.22 5.88 32.98
N ALA A 379 42.12 6.60 32.73
CA ALA A 379 41.75 7.77 33.52
C ALA A 379 41.37 7.40 34.96
N GLN A 380 40.72 6.24 35.17
CA GLN A 380 40.42 5.72 36.51
C GLN A 380 41.70 5.32 37.25
N GLU A 381 42.66 4.70 36.58
CA GLU A 381 43.97 4.37 37.16
C GLU A 381 44.76 5.63 37.55
N GLN A 382 44.83 6.63 36.68
CA GLN A 382 45.43 7.94 36.98
C GLN A 382 44.74 8.62 38.18
N SER A 383 43.41 8.57 38.25
CA SER A 383 42.65 9.10 39.39
C SER A 383 42.98 8.39 40.71
N ARG A 384 43.13 7.06 40.70
CA ARG A 384 43.57 6.28 41.88
C ARG A 384 45.00 6.63 42.30
N ALA A 385 45.91 6.76 41.32
CA ALA A 385 47.30 7.14 41.58
C ALA A 385 47.42 8.54 42.19
N ALA A 386 46.64 9.50 41.68
CA ALA A 386 46.55 10.86 42.22
C ALA A 386 45.98 10.88 43.65
N ALA A 387 44.90 10.14 43.92
CA ALA A 387 44.35 10.02 45.28
C ALA A 387 45.36 9.42 46.27
N ALA A 388 46.10 8.38 45.86
CA ALA A 388 47.17 7.80 46.65
C ALA A 388 48.42 8.70 46.79
N GLN A 389 48.56 9.75 45.98
CA GLN A 389 49.58 10.80 46.19
C GLN A 389 49.09 11.86 47.18
N VAL A 390 47.82 12.28 47.07
CA VAL A 390 47.19 13.23 48.03
C VAL A 390 47.26 12.66 49.45
N GLN A 391 46.83 11.42 49.66
CA GLN A 391 46.86 10.77 50.98
C GLN A 391 48.28 10.78 51.60
N ARG A 392 49.32 10.47 50.82
CA ARG A 392 50.72 10.53 51.30
C ARG A 392 51.12 11.95 51.72
N SER A 393 50.74 12.98 50.95
CA SER A 393 51.00 14.37 51.32
C SER A 393 50.21 14.83 52.56
N GLU A 394 49.02 14.27 52.80
CA GLU A 394 48.25 14.51 54.03
C GLU A 394 48.90 13.82 55.25
N GLU A 395 49.44 12.61 55.09
CA GLU A 395 50.20 11.89 56.12
C GLU A 395 51.52 12.61 56.47
N GLU A 396 52.26 13.10 55.48
CA GLU A 396 53.46 13.94 55.65
C GLU A 396 53.14 15.28 56.34
N LEU A 397 52.04 15.94 55.95
CA LEU A 397 51.55 17.16 56.58
C LEU A 397 51.12 16.91 58.05
N ALA A 398 50.46 15.78 58.32
CA ALA A 398 50.09 15.38 59.68
C ALA A 398 51.33 15.05 60.54
N ALA A 399 52.39 14.48 59.95
CA ALA A 399 53.65 14.22 60.64
C ALA A 399 54.37 15.53 61.01
N THR A 400 54.54 16.45 60.06
CA THR A 400 55.19 17.76 60.30
C THR A 400 54.40 18.63 61.28
N GLN A 401 53.06 18.60 61.25
CA GLN A 401 52.23 19.28 62.27
C GLN A 401 52.46 18.74 63.70
N ARG A 402 52.65 17.42 63.86
CA ARG A 402 52.99 16.81 65.17
C ARG A 402 54.36 17.27 65.64
N GLU A 403 55.34 17.32 64.75
CA GLU A 403 56.69 17.81 65.07
C GLU A 403 56.67 19.28 65.50
N VAL A 404 56.01 20.17 64.75
CA VAL A 404 55.84 21.58 65.12
C VAL A 404 55.19 21.73 66.50
N LYS A 405 54.14 20.94 66.80
CA LYS A 405 53.48 20.94 68.12
C LYS A 405 54.39 20.46 69.25
N ASN A 406 55.24 19.46 68.98
CA ASN A 406 56.24 18.98 69.94
C ASN A 406 57.31 20.06 70.20
N LEU A 407 57.80 20.73 69.16
CA LEU A 407 58.76 21.83 69.28
C LEU A 407 58.18 23.04 70.04
N GLN A 408 56.93 23.42 69.77
CA GLN A 408 56.21 24.44 70.54
C GLN A 408 56.13 24.08 72.04
N SER A 409 55.85 22.81 72.35
CA SER A 409 55.77 22.31 73.72
C SER A 409 57.14 22.32 74.43
N GLN A 410 58.23 22.01 73.73
CA GLN A 410 59.60 22.13 74.26
C GLN A 410 60.04 23.59 74.47
N MET A 411 59.59 24.52 73.62
CA MET A 411 59.87 25.95 73.83
C MET A 411 59.11 26.50 75.04
N ALA A 412 57.86 26.08 75.23
CA ALA A 412 57.07 26.46 76.39
C ALA A 412 57.71 26.00 77.71
N SER A 413 58.12 24.73 77.83
CA SER A 413 58.75 24.20 79.05
C SER A 413 60.08 24.91 79.39
N LYS A 414 60.94 25.14 78.39
CA LYS A 414 62.19 25.92 78.55
C LYS A 414 61.94 27.38 78.95
N GLY A 415 60.81 27.96 78.57
CA GLY A 415 60.37 29.27 79.04
C GLY A 415 60.10 29.30 80.55
N TYR A 416 59.38 28.29 81.07
CA TYR A 416 59.13 28.17 82.51
C TYR A 416 60.41 27.95 83.32
N GLU A 417 61.36 27.12 82.84
CA GLU A 417 62.66 26.94 83.51
C GLU A 417 63.47 28.24 83.62
N LYS A 418 63.39 29.11 82.61
CA LYS A 418 64.06 30.42 82.64
C LYS A 418 63.45 31.34 83.69
N ASN A 419 62.11 31.43 83.72
CA ASN A 419 61.39 32.26 84.68
C ASN A 419 61.57 31.79 86.13
N ALA A 420 61.61 30.47 86.36
CA ALA A 420 61.85 29.88 87.69
C ALA A 420 63.26 30.20 88.23
N LYS A 421 64.27 30.33 87.36
CA LYS A 421 65.63 30.74 87.76
C LYS A 421 65.77 32.24 88.02
N SER A 422 64.89 33.07 87.47
CA SER A 422 64.86 34.52 87.73
C SER A 422 64.05 34.96 88.94
N SER A 423 63.44 34.04 89.70
CA SER A 423 62.73 34.33 90.97
C SER A 423 63.42 33.71 92.20
N ALA A 424 64.71 33.40 92.09
CA ALA A 424 65.52 32.71 93.10
C ALA A 424 66.82 33.45 93.45
N GLY A 425 66.90 34.74 93.10
CA GLY A 425 67.94 35.70 93.42
C GLY A 425 67.36 37.12 93.39
#